data_AF-A0A9D1D117-F1
#
_entry.id   AF-A0A9D1D117-F1
#
_cell.length_a   1.000
_cell.length_b   1.000
_cell.length_c   1.000
_cell.angle_alpha   90.00
_cell.angle_beta   90.00
_cell.angle_gamma   90.00
#
_symmetry.space_group_name_H-M   'P 1'
#
loop_
_entity.id
_entity.type
_entity.pdbx_description
1 polymer ?
#
loop_
_entity_poly.entity_id
_entity_poly.type
_entity_poly.pdbx_seq_one_letter_code
_entity_poly.pdbx_strand_id
1 'polypeptide(L)'
;MARALGIISFSENHVWVEGLEDHRSIAAFSFLGRYRVVDFPISNMSNSGIDRIQVYIRRRPQSLVGHIGTGRHFNINSKSGYVKMMFT
;
A
#
# COMPACT_ATOMS: atom_id res chain seq x y z
N MET A 1 -12.82 -16.18 3.09
CA MET A 1 -12.59 -14.73 3.22
C MET A 1 -12.60 -14.39 4.69
N ALA A 2 -11.54 -13.76 5.19
CA ALA A 2 -11.44 -13.39 6.60
C ALA A 2 -12.33 -12.17 6.88
N ARG A 3 -13.05 -12.17 8.01
CA ARG A 3 -13.82 -11.00 8.47
C ARG A 3 -12.90 -10.04 9.23
N ALA A 4 -11.96 -9.42 8.52
CA ALA A 4 -10.98 -8.51 9.11
C ALA A 4 -10.84 -7.23 8.27
N LEU A 5 -10.39 -6.15 8.91
CA LEU A 5 -9.95 -4.92 8.26
C LEU A 5 -8.42 -4.88 8.30
N GLY A 6 -7.78 -4.85 7.14
CA GLY A 6 -6.35 -4.65 7.02
C GLY A 6 -6.02 -3.16 7.12
N ILE A 7 -5.11 -2.79 8.03
CA ILE A 7 -4.59 -1.42 8.13
C ILE A 7 -3.09 -1.48 7.84
N ILE A 8 -2.66 -0.70 6.86
CA ILE A 8 -1.25 -0.54 6.51
C ILE A 8 -0.87 0.92 6.75
N SER A 9 0.04 1.17 7.68
CA SER A 9 0.56 2.49 7.98
C SER A 9 2.07 2.56 7.72
N PHE A 10 2.49 3.59 7.01
CA PHE A 10 3.90 3.92 6.77
C PHE A 10 4.32 5.21 7.48
N SER A 11 3.49 5.73 8.37
CA SER A 11 3.61 7.08 8.93
C SER A 11 4.56 7.21 10.13
N GLU A 12 5.07 6.10 10.69
CA GLU A 12 5.80 6.07 11.97
C GLU A 12 7.29 5.75 11.85
N ASN A 13 7.84 5.63 10.65
CA ASN A 13 9.24 5.24 10.50
C ASN A 13 10.18 6.44 10.70
N HIS A 14 11.02 6.38 11.74
CA HIS A 14 12.20 7.23 11.95
C HIS A 14 13.35 6.93 10.96
N VAL A 15 13.04 6.30 9.82
CA VAL A 15 14.02 5.90 8.82
C VAL A 15 13.93 6.91 7.69
N TRP A 16 14.79 7.91 7.73
CA TRP A 16 14.96 8.86 6.63
C TRP A 16 15.90 8.28 5.59
N VAL A 17 15.43 8.15 4.35
CA VAL A 17 16.29 7.77 3.23
C VAL A 17 16.56 9.00 2.38
N GLU A 18 17.76 9.57 2.57
CA GLU A 18 18.20 10.79 1.90
C GLU A 18 18.09 10.67 0.37
N GLY A 19 17.57 11.72 -0.28
CA GLY A 19 17.35 11.81 -1.72
C GLY A 19 16.13 11.06 -2.25
N LEU A 20 15.88 9.82 -1.80
CA LEU A 20 14.74 9.01 -2.27
C LEU A 20 13.42 9.44 -1.64
N GLU A 21 13.43 9.71 -0.33
CA GLU A 21 12.22 10.10 0.39
C GLU A 21 11.74 11.50 0.00
N ASP A 22 12.62 12.34 -0.55
CA ASP A 22 12.32 13.70 -1.02
C ASP A 22 11.30 13.74 -2.17
N HIS A 23 11.13 12.64 -2.88
CA HIS A 23 10.24 12.57 -4.04
C HIS A 23 9.06 11.62 -3.86
N ARG A 24 9.13 10.66 -2.92
CA ARG A 24 8.06 9.66 -2.71
C ARG A 24 8.09 9.09 -1.30
N SER A 25 6.96 8.52 -0.85
CA SER A 25 6.94 7.79 0.42
C SER A 25 7.72 6.48 0.34
N ILE A 26 8.19 5.96 1.48
CA ILE A 26 8.88 4.66 1.60
C ILE A 26 8.04 3.53 0.99
N ALA A 27 6.71 3.58 1.17
CA ALA A 27 5.78 2.63 0.58
C ALA A 27 5.88 2.55 -0.95
N ALA A 28 6.28 3.64 -1.60
CA ALA A 28 6.42 3.76 -3.05
C ALA A 28 7.85 3.45 -3.55
N PHE A 29 8.77 3.06 -2.67
CA PHE A 29 10.13 2.69 -3.09
C PHE A 29 10.11 1.42 -3.91
N SER A 30 10.85 1.43 -5.02
CA SER A 30 11.00 0.27 -5.89
C SER A 30 11.82 -0.82 -5.19
N PHE A 31 11.36 -2.07 -5.32
CA PHE A 31 12.01 -3.24 -4.76
C PHE A 31 12.11 -4.32 -5.85
N LEU A 32 13.31 -4.89 -6.02
CA LEU A 32 13.63 -5.89 -7.05
C LEU A 32 13.17 -5.50 -8.48
N GLY A 33 13.21 -4.20 -8.81
CA GLY A 33 12.94 -3.67 -10.15
C GLY A 33 11.47 -3.64 -10.60
N ARG A 34 10.59 -4.42 -9.98
CA ARG A 34 9.17 -4.53 -10.39
C ARG A 34 8.17 -4.19 -9.29
N TYR A 35 8.53 -4.43 -8.04
CA TYR A 35 7.62 -4.27 -6.90
C TYR A 35 7.87 -2.95 -6.21
N ARG A 36 6.96 -2.61 -5.30
CA ARG A 36 7.17 -1.58 -4.29
C ARG A 36 7.01 -2.16 -2.89
N VAL A 37 7.55 -1.47 -1.89
CA VAL A 37 7.48 -1.91 -0.49
C VAL A 37 6.03 -2.18 -0.07
N VAL A 38 5.05 -1.39 -0.56
CA VAL A 38 3.62 -1.58 -0.27
C VAL A 38 3.02 -2.89 -0.82
N ASP A 39 3.64 -3.50 -1.85
CA ASP A 39 3.09 -4.67 -2.51
C ASP A 39 3.11 -5.89 -1.60
N PHE A 40 4.12 -5.98 -0.74
CA PHE A 40 4.28 -7.09 0.20
C PHE A 40 3.16 -7.17 1.24
N PRO A 41 2.87 -6.14 2.05
CA PRO A 41 1.78 -6.20 3.01
C PRO A 41 0.41 -6.35 2.34
N ILE A 42 0.15 -5.72 1.18
CA ILE A 42 -1.12 -5.90 0.47
C ILE A 42 -1.27 -7.35 -0.04
N SER A 43 -0.21 -7.91 -0.64
CA SER A 43 -0.23 -9.29 -1.14
C SER A 43 -0.38 -10.30 0.01
N ASN A 44 0.27 -10.07 1.15
CA ASN A 44 0.11 -10.90 2.35
C ASN A 44 -1.33 -10.89 2.85
N MET A 45 -1.98 -9.72 2.91
CA MET A 45 -3.38 -9.59 3.30
C MET A 45 -4.30 -10.31 2.32
N SER A 46 -4.13 -10.07 1.02
CA SER A 46 -4.95 -10.72 -0.03
C SER A 46 -4.79 -12.24 -0.01
N ASN A 47 -3.55 -12.74 0.07
CA ASN A 47 -3.26 -14.18 0.16
C ASN A 47 -3.79 -14.82 1.46
N SER A 48 -3.98 -14.03 2.51
CA SER A 48 -4.62 -14.46 3.77
C SER A 48 -6.15 -14.30 3.76
N GLY A 49 -6.73 -13.92 2.61
CA GLY A 49 -8.17 -13.73 2.45
C GLY A 49 -8.73 -12.46 3.08
N ILE A 50 -7.89 -11.47 3.38
CA ILE A 50 -8.27 -10.12 3.84
C ILE A 50 -8.34 -9.21 2.61
N ASP A 51 -9.54 -8.80 2.24
CA ASP A 51 -9.80 -8.04 1.00
C ASP A 51 -10.29 -6.60 1.24
N ARG A 52 -10.48 -6.21 2.50
CA ARG A 52 -10.80 -4.83 2.92
C ARG A 52 -9.55 -4.24 3.55
N ILE A 53 -8.83 -3.42 2.79
CA ILE A 53 -7.53 -2.89 3.17
C ILE A 53 -7.56 -1.36 3.10
N GLN A 54 -7.03 -0.72 4.15
CA GLN A 54 -6.82 0.71 4.22
C GLN A 54 -5.33 1.00 4.29
N VAL A 55 -4.85 1.85 3.38
CA VAL A 55 -3.45 2.26 3.30
C VAL A 55 -3.36 3.72 3.70
N TYR A 56 -2.69 4.00 4.82
CA TYR A 56 -2.53 5.35 5.36
C TYR A 56 -1.27 6.00 4.80
N ILE A 57 -1.44 7.19 4.23
CA ILE A 57 -0.41 7.93 3.50
C ILE A 57 -0.38 9.36 4.00
N ARG A 58 0.75 9.75 4.61
CA ARG A 58 0.93 11.09 5.17
C ARG A 58 1.62 12.07 4.22
N ARG A 59 2.57 11.59 3.41
CA ARG A 59 3.41 12.44 2.56
C ARG A 59 3.53 11.87 1.16
N ARG A 60 3.59 12.77 0.17
CA ARG A 60 3.90 12.48 -1.25
C ARG A 60 3.09 11.32 -1.83
N PRO A 61 1.75 11.38 -1.82
CA PRO A 61 0.89 10.24 -2.17
C PRO A 61 0.87 9.89 -3.66
N GLN A 62 1.18 10.85 -4.54
CA GLN A 62 0.94 10.74 -5.99
C GLN A 62 1.53 9.45 -6.60
N SER A 63 2.79 9.15 -6.29
CA SER A 63 3.45 7.95 -6.81
C SER A 63 2.77 6.66 -6.31
N LEU A 64 2.37 6.62 -5.04
CA LEU A 64 1.73 5.46 -4.42
C LEU A 64 0.30 5.26 -4.91
N VAL A 65 -0.46 6.35 -5.03
CA VAL A 65 -1.84 6.36 -5.53
C VAL A 65 -1.88 5.82 -6.97
N GLY A 66 -0.98 6.30 -7.83
CA GLY A 66 -0.90 5.82 -9.22
C GLY A 66 -0.50 4.34 -9.32
N HIS A 67 0.31 3.85 -8.37
CA HIS A 67 0.75 2.44 -8.34
C HIS A 67 -0.35 1.50 -7.87
N ILE A 68 -0.97 1.79 -6.72
CA ILE A 68 -2.01 0.94 -6.14
C ILE A 68 -3.30 1.03 -6.98
N GLY A 69 -3.65 2.21 -7.50
CA GLY A 69 -4.82 2.43 -8.34
C GLY A 69 -6.09 1.80 -7.75
N THR A 70 -6.69 0.86 -8.48
CA THR A 70 -7.93 0.15 -8.09
C THR A 70 -7.69 -1.10 -7.22
N GLY A 71 -6.43 -1.49 -6.97
CA GLY A 71 -6.08 -2.69 -6.20
C GLY A 71 -6.32 -4.03 -6.91
N ARG A 72 -6.81 -4.03 -8.17
CA ARG A 72 -7.11 -5.27 -8.93
C ARG A 72 -5.91 -6.18 -9.16
N HIS A 73 -4.71 -5.61 -9.25
CA HIS A 73 -3.48 -6.38 -9.44
C HIS A 73 -3.06 -7.17 -8.18
N PHE A 74 -3.71 -6.95 -7.04
CA PHE A 74 -3.51 -7.72 -5.81
C PHE A 74 -4.57 -8.82 -5.62
N ASN A 75 -5.26 -9.25 -6.69
CA ASN A 75 -6.32 -10.27 -6.61
C ASN A 75 -7.50 -9.89 -5.70
N ILE A 76 -7.78 -8.59 -5.55
CA ILE A 76 -8.89 -8.08 -4.75
C ILE A 76 -10.12 -7.92 -5.64
N ASN A 77 -11.20 -8.63 -5.29
CA ASN A 77 -12.47 -8.53 -5.99
C ASN A 77 -13.19 -7.24 -5.60
N SER A 78 -13.29 -6.29 -6.54
CA SER A 78 -13.93 -4.99 -6.31
C SER A 78 -15.43 -5.06 -6.01
N LYS A 79 -16.07 -6.23 -6.12
CA LYS A 79 -17.48 -6.45 -5.72
C LYS A 79 -17.62 -6.73 -4.22
N SER A 80 -16.60 -7.25 -3.55
CA SER A 80 -16.66 -7.69 -2.14
C SER A 80 -15.66 -6.98 -1.23
N GLY A 81 -14.54 -6.51 -1.80
CA GLY A 81 -13.42 -5.90 -1.10
C GLY A 81 -12.94 -4.62 -1.78
N TYR A 82 -11.98 -3.96 -1.14
CA TYR A 82 -11.38 -2.72 -1.62
C TYR A 82 -9.97 -2.52 -1.04
N VAL A 83 -9.15 -1.80 -1.80
CA VAL A 83 -7.97 -1.11 -1.26
C VAL A 83 -8.26 0.38 -1.29
N LYS A 84 -8.36 1.01 -0.12
CA LYS A 84 -8.65 2.45 -0.02
C LYS A 84 -7.45 3.18 0.57
N MET A 85 -7.04 4.23 -0.12
CA MET A 85 -5.99 5.13 0.35
C MET A 85 -6.62 6.15 1.29
N MET A 86 -6.04 6.29 2.47
CA MET A 86 -6.41 7.29 3.47
C MET A 86 -5.28 8.32 3.56
N PHE A 87 -5.62 9.59 3.37
CA PHE A 87 -4.66 10.68 3.46
C PHE A 87 -4.77 11.31 4.85
N THR A 88 -3.66 11.39 5.56
CA THR A 88 -3.57 11.93 6.94
C THR A 88 -2.53 13.02 7.10
#